data_AF-E7G7P3-F1
#
_entry.id   AF-E7G7P3-F1
#
_cell.length_a   1.000
_cell.length_b   1.000
_cell.length_c   1.000
_cell.angle_alpha   90.00
_cell.angle_beta   90.00
_cell.angle_gamma   90.00
#
_symmetry.space_group_name_H-M   'P 1'
#
loop_
_entity.id
_entity.type
_entity.pdbx_description
1 polymer ?
#
loop_
_entity_poly.entity_id
_entity_poly.type
_entity_poly.pdbx_seq_one_letter_code
_entity_poly.pdbx_strand_id
1 'polypeptide(L)'
;MKKTIRIYINTLLLFLIPFTLISLILAILSYFMQINATVLEIIIQILSYAFLLLSALYFTSQINQKRISHCLCLSLVYFLVSLLIHLGNLNYIHLLMKSILFMVIGLYKELRDRRLNA
;
A
#
# COMPACT_ATOMS: atom_id res chain seq x y z
N MET A 1 -0.70 -4.84 -22.97
CA MET A 1 -1.08 -3.58 -22.31
C MET A 1 -2.38 -3.66 -21.48
N LYS A 2 -3.53 -4.06 -22.05
CA LYS A 2 -4.83 -4.07 -21.32
C LYS A 2 -4.82 -4.88 -20.00
N LYS A 3 -4.12 -6.04 -19.97
CA LYS A 3 -4.06 -6.91 -18.78
C LYS A 3 -3.22 -6.31 -17.64
N THR A 4 -2.07 -5.71 -17.96
CA THR A 4 -1.18 -5.08 -16.98
C THR A 4 -1.88 -3.89 -16.31
N ILE A 5 -2.46 -2.97 -17.09
CA ILE A 5 -3.18 -1.81 -16.54
C ILE A 5 -4.33 -2.26 -15.62
N ARG A 6 -5.06 -3.31 -16.01
CA ARG A 6 -6.12 -3.89 -15.16
C ARG A 6 -5.56 -4.38 -13.81
N ILE A 7 -4.39 -5.02 -13.78
CA ILE A 7 -3.76 -5.47 -12.53
C ILE A 7 -3.40 -4.27 -11.65
N TYR A 8 -2.88 -3.18 -12.23
CA TYR A 8 -2.57 -1.95 -11.49
C TYR A 8 -3.83 -1.34 -10.86
N ILE A 9 -4.89 -1.18 -11.66
CA ILE A 9 -6.18 -0.65 -11.19
C ILE A 9 -6.76 -1.55 -10.09
N ASN A 10 -6.78 -2.87 -10.29
CA ASN A 10 -7.30 -3.80 -9.29
C ASN A 10 -6.50 -3.75 -7.97
N THR A 11 -5.18 -3.61 -8.06
CA THR A 11 -4.29 -3.50 -6.90
C THR A 11 -4.56 -2.23 -6.11
N LEU A 12 -4.76 -1.11 -6.83
CA LEU A 12 -5.15 0.17 -6.23
C LEU A 12 -6.52 0.08 -5.57
N LEU A 13 -7.53 -0.48 -6.26
CA LEU A 13 -8.88 -0.63 -5.71
C LEU A 13 -8.89 -1.53 -4.47
N LEU A 14 -8.13 -2.63 -4.49
CA LEU A 14 -8.01 -3.57 -3.37
C LEU A 14 -7.37 -2.92 -2.13
N PHE A 15 -6.55 -1.89 -2.32
CA PHE A 15 -6.04 -1.08 -1.21
C PHE A 15 -7.02 0.03 -0.81
N LEU A 16 -7.49 0.81 -1.79
CA LEU A 16 -8.16 2.08 -1.56
C LEU A 16 -9.57 1.89 -0.97
N ILE A 17 -10.36 0.96 -1.52
CA ILE A 17 -11.75 0.74 -1.09
C ILE A 17 -11.84 0.31 0.39
N PRO A 18 -11.15 -0.76 0.84
CA PRO A 18 -11.26 -1.16 2.24
C PRO A 18 -10.62 -0.12 3.17
N PHE A 19 -9.52 0.52 2.76
CA PHE A 19 -8.88 1.54 3.56
C PHE A 19 -9.79 2.77 3.78
N THR A 20 -10.46 3.26 2.74
CA THR A 20 -11.36 4.42 2.87
C THR A 20 -12.59 4.08 3.71
N LEU A 21 -13.21 2.92 3.51
CA LEU A 21 -14.37 2.48 4.28
C LEU A 21 -14.03 2.34 5.77
N ILE A 22 -12.93 1.67 6.09
CA ILE A 22 -12.52 1.46 7.48
C ILE A 22 -12.13 2.79 8.13
N SER A 23 -11.39 3.65 7.43
CA SER A 23 -11.04 4.97 7.94
C SER A 23 -12.27 5.84 8.21
N LEU A 24 -13.29 5.76 7.34
CA LEU A 24 -14.56 6.46 7.53
C LEU A 24 -15.30 5.95 8.77
N ILE A 25 -15.41 4.63 8.92
CA ILE A 25 -16.06 4.02 10.10
C ILE A 25 -15.33 4.43 11.39
N LEU A 26 -14.00 4.39 11.38
CA LEU A 26 -13.19 4.81 12.52
C LEU A 26 -13.37 6.29 12.84
N ALA A 27 -13.44 7.17 11.83
CA ALA A 27 -13.71 8.59 12.05
C ALA A 27 -15.08 8.82 12.70
N ILE A 28 -16.12 8.12 12.23
CA ILE A 28 -17.47 8.18 12.80
C ILE A 28 -17.45 7.68 14.25
N LEU A 29 -16.84 6.52 14.51
CA LEU A 29 -16.73 5.97 15.86
C LEU A 29 -15.95 6.89 16.80
N SER A 30 -14.86 7.48 16.32
CA SER A 30 -14.04 8.43 17.10
C SER A 30 -14.85 9.62 17.57
N TYR A 31 -15.75 10.12 16.72
CA TYR A 31 -16.63 11.24 17.05
C TYR A 31 -17.60 10.88 18.18
N PHE A 32 -18.23 9.70 18.13
CA PHE A 32 -19.18 9.28 19.16
C PHE A 32 -18.52 8.83 20.47
N MET A 33 -17.39 8.15 20.38
CA MET A 33 -16.69 7.54 21.52
C MET A 33 -15.64 8.46 22.14
N GLN A 34 -15.46 9.68 21.61
CA GLN A 34 -14.42 10.64 22.03
C GLN A 34 -13.02 9.99 22.13
N ILE A 35 -12.72 9.11 21.18
CA ILE A 35 -11.43 8.41 21.15
C ILE A 35 -10.33 9.43 20.94
N ASN A 36 -9.24 9.31 21.68
CA ASN A 36 -8.07 10.18 21.53
C ASN A 36 -7.54 10.11 20.09
N ALA A 37 -7.34 11.28 19.47
CA ALA A 37 -6.87 11.41 18.09
C ALA A 37 -5.57 10.63 17.83
N THR A 38 -4.66 10.59 18.81
CA THR A 38 -3.40 9.83 18.71
C THR A 38 -3.63 8.32 18.58
N VAL A 39 -4.59 7.77 19.34
CA VAL A 39 -4.95 6.35 19.29
C VAL A 39 -5.59 6.02 17.95
N LEU A 40 -6.45 6.91 17.44
CA LEU A 40 -7.07 6.78 16.14
C LEU A 40 -6.02 6.75 15.00
N GLU A 41 -5.06 7.68 15.04
CA GLU A 41 -3.98 7.75 14.06
C GLU A 41 -3.12 6.48 14.05
N ILE A 42 -2.78 5.94 15.22
CA ILE A 42 -2.02 4.68 15.32
C ILE A 42 -2.80 3.52 14.69
N ILE A 43 -4.10 3.40 14.99
CA ILE A 43 -4.94 2.34 14.43
C ILE A 43 -5.03 2.46 12.90
N ILE A 44 -5.27 3.67 12.39
CA ILE A 44 -5.32 3.94 10.94
C ILE A 44 -3.99 3.59 10.27
N GLN A 45 -2.86 3.94 10.90
CA GLN A 45 -1.54 3.60 10.37
C GLN A 45 -1.32 2.09 10.31
N ILE A 46 -1.61 1.34 11.38
CA ILE A 46 -1.48 -0.12 11.42
C ILE A 46 -2.32 -0.77 10.31
N LEU A 47 -3.58 -0.36 10.17
CA LEU A 47 -4.47 -0.84 9.10
C LEU A 47 -3.92 -0.50 7.71
N SER A 48 -3.40 0.70 7.52
CA SER A 48 -2.79 1.13 6.26
C SER A 48 -1.63 0.21 5.85
N TYR A 49 -0.74 -0.14 6.79
CA TYR A 49 0.36 -1.07 6.52
C TYR A 49 -0.14 -2.48 6.19
N ALA A 50 -1.16 -2.97 6.90
CA ALA A 50 -1.74 -4.30 6.65
C ALA A 50 -2.35 -4.41 5.24
N PHE A 51 -3.14 -3.42 4.82
CA PHE A 51 -3.72 -3.38 3.46
C PHE A 51 -2.66 -3.22 2.38
N LEU A 52 -1.61 -2.45 2.65
CA LEU A 52 -0.50 -2.29 1.72
C LEU A 52 0.24 -3.61 1.51
N LEU A 53 0.43 -4.40 2.57
CA LEU A 53 1.05 -5.72 2.51
C LEU A 53 0.21 -6.70 1.67
N LEU A 54 -1.11 -6.73 1.91
CA LEU A 54 -2.06 -7.52 1.11
C LEU A 54 -2.04 -7.12 -0.38
N SER A 55 -2.07 -5.83 -0.66
CA SER A 55 -2.03 -5.28 -2.01
C SER A 55 -0.72 -5.62 -2.73
N ALA A 56 0.42 -5.50 -2.04
CA ALA A 56 1.72 -5.89 -2.58
C ALA A 56 1.81 -7.37 -2.92
N LEU A 57 1.29 -8.24 -2.04
CA LEU A 57 1.25 -9.68 -2.28
C LEU A 57 0.36 -10.05 -3.48
N TYR A 58 -0.79 -9.40 -3.62
CA TYR A 58 -1.68 -9.58 -4.77
C TYR A 58 -1.01 -9.15 -6.08
N PHE A 59 -0.43 -7.95 -6.10
CA PHE A 59 0.24 -7.39 -7.28
C PHE A 59 1.38 -8.28 -7.77
N THR A 60 2.26 -8.66 -6.85
CA THR A 60 3.38 -9.54 -7.14
C THR A 60 2.92 -10.94 -7.56
N SER A 61 1.74 -11.41 -7.14
CA SER A 61 1.21 -12.70 -7.61
C SER A 61 0.69 -12.66 -9.05
N GLN A 62 0.25 -11.49 -9.52
CA GLN A 62 -0.37 -11.32 -10.84
C GLN A 62 0.65 -10.97 -11.94
N ILE A 63 1.81 -10.41 -11.57
CA ILE A 63 2.87 -10.01 -12.50
C ILE A 63 4.05 -10.99 -12.40
N ASN A 64 4.27 -11.78 -13.47
CA ASN A 64 5.37 -12.75 -13.54
C ASN A 64 6.58 -12.25 -14.35
N GLN A 65 6.44 -11.21 -15.16
CA GLN A 65 7.53 -10.64 -15.94
C GLN A 65 7.91 -9.26 -15.42
N LYS A 66 9.22 -8.98 -15.30
CA LYS A 66 9.78 -7.70 -14.83
C LYS A 66 9.15 -7.18 -13.51
N ARG A 67 8.90 -8.10 -12.57
CA ARG A 67 8.14 -7.83 -11.32
C ARG A 67 8.79 -6.73 -10.48
N ILE A 68 10.12 -6.70 -10.35
CA ILE A 68 10.87 -5.61 -9.67
C ILE A 68 10.63 -4.24 -10.32
N SER A 69 10.71 -4.13 -11.65
CA SER A 69 10.51 -2.86 -12.36
C SER A 69 9.07 -2.34 -12.18
N HIS A 70 8.09 -3.24 -12.20
CA HIS A 70 6.70 -2.90 -11.93
C HIS A 70 6.45 -2.49 -10.47
N CYS A 71 7.10 -3.13 -9.50
CA CYS A 71 7.01 -2.72 -8.09
C CYS A 71 7.65 -1.36 -7.84
N LEU A 72 8.79 -1.06 -8.48
CA LEU A 72 9.44 0.25 -8.45
C LEU A 72 8.53 1.35 -9.00
N CYS A 73 7.92 1.11 -10.17
CA CYS A 73 6.99 2.06 -10.77
C CYS A 73 5.79 2.33 -9.86
N LEU A 74 5.19 1.27 -9.30
CA LEU A 74 4.04 1.43 -8.40
C LEU A 74 4.41 2.15 -7.09
N SER A 75 5.58 1.83 -6.51
CA SER A 75 6.13 2.50 -5.34
C SER A 75 6.35 4.00 -5.59
N LEU A 76 6.90 4.37 -6.75
CA LEU A 76 7.10 5.76 -7.15
C LEU A 76 5.77 6.49 -7.31
N VAL A 77 4.80 5.88 -7.98
CA VAL A 77 3.46 6.47 -8.14
C VAL A 77 2.78 6.66 -6.79
N TYR A 78 2.86 5.66 -5.90
CA TYR A 78 2.30 5.75 -4.55
C TYR A 78 2.94 6.88 -3.75
N PHE A 79 4.28 6.99 -3.79
CA PHE A 79 5.01 8.05 -3.12
C PHE A 79 4.62 9.45 -3.63
N LEU A 80 4.54 9.63 -4.95
CA LEU A 80 4.16 10.90 -5.58
C LEU A 80 2.71 11.30 -5.25
N VAL A 81 1.77 10.35 -5.35
CA VAL A 81 0.36 10.59 -5.01
C VAL A 81 0.22 10.96 -3.53
N SER A 82 0.93 10.25 -2.65
CA SER A 82 0.86 10.53 -1.23
C SER A 82 1.56 11.85 -0.84
N LEU A 83 2.58 12.26 -1.58
CA LEU A 83 3.24 13.56 -1.42
C LEU A 83 2.30 14.71 -1.79
N LEU A 84 1.50 14.55 -2.85
CA LEU A 84 0.48 15.53 -3.27
C LEU A 84 -0.67 15.67 -2.26
N ILE A 85 -1.10 14.58 -1.64
CA ILE A 85 -2.30 14.58 -0.75
C ILE A 85 -1.99 15.09 0.66
N HIS A 86 -0.76 14.99 1.15
CA HIS A 86 -0.41 15.32 2.55
C HIS A 86 0.47 16.58 2.72
N LEU A 87 0.24 17.63 1.91
CA LEU A 87 1.08 18.83 1.87
C LEU A 87 1.24 19.61 3.21
N GLY A 88 0.47 19.30 4.26
CA GLY A 88 0.41 20.11 5.49
C GLY A 88 1.04 19.53 6.76
N ASN A 89 1.18 18.20 6.91
CA ASN A 89 1.63 17.59 8.17
C ASN A 89 2.20 16.18 7.97
N LEU A 90 3.33 16.06 7.28
CA LEU A 90 3.92 14.76 6.94
C LEU A 90 4.99 14.32 7.95
N ASN A 91 4.73 13.19 8.60
CA ASN A 91 5.81 12.30 9.02
C ASN A 91 6.34 11.57 7.77
N TYR A 92 7.25 12.22 7.04
CA TYR A 92 7.88 11.72 5.81
C TYR A 92 8.45 10.30 5.94
N ILE A 93 8.85 9.93 7.16
CA ILE A 93 9.35 8.60 7.51
C ILE A 93 8.31 7.52 7.17
N HIS A 94 7.04 7.70 7.54
CA HIS A 94 6.01 6.70 7.25
C HIS A 94 5.71 6.57 5.76
N LEU A 95 5.85 7.66 5.00
CA LEU A 95 5.69 7.66 3.55
C LEU A 95 6.77 6.80 2.87
N LEU A 96 8.01 7.05 3.25
CA LEU A 96 9.18 6.34 2.76
C LEU A 96 9.12 4.85 3.13
N MET A 97 8.75 4.55 4.38
CA MET A 97 8.68 3.17 4.87
C MET A 97 7.62 2.33 4.12
N LYS A 98 6.45 2.90 3.78
CA LYS A 98 5.44 2.20 2.97
C LYS A 98 5.96 1.84 1.58
N SER A 99 6.63 2.78 0.92
CA SER A 99 7.24 2.55 -0.39
C SER A 99 8.36 1.51 -0.36
N ILE A 100 9.23 1.55 0.65
CA ILE A 100 10.29 0.56 0.85
C ILE A 100 9.70 -0.82 1.09
N LEU A 101 8.69 -0.93 1.96
CA LEU A 101 8.05 -2.19 2.30
C LEU A 101 7.44 -2.86 1.05
N PHE A 102 6.80 -2.07 0.18
CA PHE A 102 6.30 -2.56 -1.11
C PHE A 102 7.42 -3.14 -1.98
N MET A 103 8.56 -2.46 -2.05
CA MET A 103 9.71 -2.88 -2.83
C MET A 103 10.37 -4.16 -2.28
N VAL A 104 10.48 -4.28 -0.95
CA VAL A 104 11.03 -5.47 -0.27
C VAL A 104 10.17 -6.70 -0.55
N ILE A 105 8.84 -6.59 -0.52
CA ILE A 105 7.92 -7.70 -0.86
C ILE A 105 8.11 -8.14 -2.32
N GLY A 106 8.25 -7.17 -3.23
CA GLY A 106 8.55 -7.44 -4.64
C GLY A 106 9.85 -8.22 -4.83
N LEU A 107 10.91 -7.79 -4.15
CA LEU A 107 12.23 -8.45 -4.17
C LEU A 107 12.18 -9.86 -3.56
N TYR A 108 11.57 -10.02 -2.39
CA TYR A 108 11.46 -11.30 -1.71
C TYR A 108 10.78 -12.36 -2.58
N LYS A 109 9.66 -11.99 -3.23
CA LYS A 109 8.91 -12.92 -4.07
C LYS A 109 9.66 -13.26 -5.36
N GLU A 110 10.41 -12.32 -5.94
CA GLU A 110 11.24 -12.61 -7.12
C GLU A 110 12.44 -13.51 -6.79
N LEU A 111 13.11 -13.30 -5.64
CA LEU A 111 14.17 -14.19 -5.16
C LEU A 111 13.65 -15.62 -4.88
N ARG A 112 12.45 -15.72 -4.29
CA ARG A 112 11.80 -17.02 -4.06
C ARG A 112 11.49 -17.77 -5.36
N ASP A 113 10.91 -17.10 -6.35
CA ASP A 113 10.58 -17.73 -7.64
C ASP A 113 11.86 -18.16 -8.40
N ARG A 114 12.95 -17.39 -8.32
CA ARG A 114 14.25 -17.78 -8.90
C ARG A 114 14.87 -18.99 -8.22
N ARG A 115 14.74 -19.12 -6.90
CA ARG A 115 15.20 -20.31 -6.15
C ARG A 115 14.40 -21.57 -6.45
N LEU A 116 13.11 -21.45 -6.75
CA LEU A 116 12.24 -22.60 -7.04
C LEU A 116 12.41 -23.11 -8.49
N ASN A 117 12.91 -22.27 -9.39
CA ASN A 117 13.11 -22.59 -10.80
C ASN A 117 14.59 -22.88 -11.16
N ALA A 118 15.49 -22.90 -10.17
CA ALA A 118 16.90 -23.26 -10.30
C ALA A 118 17.12 -24.67 -9.76
#